data_AF-A0A7L1ML20-F1
#
_entry.id   AF-A0A7L1ML20-F1
#
_cell.length_a   1.000
_cell.length_b   1.000
_cell.length_c   1.000
_cell.angle_alpha   90.00
_cell.angle_beta   90.00
_cell.angle_gamma   90.00
#
_symmetry.space_group_name_H-M   'P 1'
#
loop_
_entity.id
_entity.type
_entity.pdbx_description
1 polymer ?
#
loop_
_entity_poly.entity_id
_entity_poly.type
_entity_poly.pdbx_seq_one_letter_code
_entity_poly.pdbx_strand_id
1 'polypeptide(L)'
;LAVLLAALSAARALSTCRTLDLEAARLKRIEAVRGQILSKLRLPAPPSDPGPAPALPEHIRALYNSTRELLRQRARTPPQEDPQE
;
A
#
# COMPACT_ATOMS: atom_id res chain seq x y z
N LEU A 1 -46.28 1.57 -3.73
CA LEU A 1 -45.13 2.39 -3.29
C LEU A 1 -44.63 2.01 -1.89
N ALA A 2 -45.47 2.05 -0.84
CA ALA A 2 -45.05 1.74 0.54
C ALA A 2 -44.45 0.34 0.73
N VAL A 3 -45.06 -0.69 0.15
CA VAL A 3 -44.56 -2.08 0.20
C VAL A 3 -43.17 -2.22 -0.43
N LEU A 4 -42.92 -1.47 -1.50
CA LEU A 4 -41.67 -1.52 -2.26
C LEU A 4 -40.52 -0.85 -1.47
N LEU A 5 -40.83 0.23 -0.74
CA LEU A 5 -39.90 0.88 0.18
C LEU A 5 -39.56 -0.03 1.38
N ALA A 6 -40.57 -0.71 1.94
CA ALA A 6 -40.37 -1.66 3.03
C ALA A 6 -39.47 -2.83 2.62
N ALA A 7 -39.71 -3.43 1.44
CA ALA A 7 -38.88 -4.50 0.91
C ALA A 7 -37.43 -4.06 0.66
N LEU A 8 -37.20 -2.84 0.15
CA LEU A 8 -35.87 -2.28 -0.05
C LEU A 8 -35.12 -2.05 1.27
N SER A 9 -35.81 -1.58 2.31
CA SER A 9 -35.22 -1.42 3.65
C SER A 9 -34.87 -2.76 4.30
N ALA A 10 -35.73 -3.78 4.16
CA ALA A 10 -35.46 -5.13 4.65
C ALA A 10 -34.27 -5.76 3.91
N ALA A 11 -34.20 -5.62 2.59
CA ALA A 11 -33.07 -6.10 1.78
C ALA A 11 -31.75 -5.41 2.15
N ARG A 12 -31.77 -4.10 2.47
CA ARG A 12 -30.59 -3.38 2.98
C ARG A 12 -30.19 -3.84 4.39
N ALA A 13 -31.15 -4.21 5.23
CA ALA A 13 -30.89 -4.73 6.58
C ALA A 13 -30.35 -6.18 6.57
N LEU A 14 -30.71 -6.98 5.57
CA LEU A 14 -30.18 -8.32 5.32
C LEU A 14 -28.80 -8.31 4.65
N SER A 15 -28.38 -7.17 4.08
CA SER A 15 -27.02 -6.98 3.57
C SER A 15 -26.06 -6.69 4.72
N THR A 16 -25.20 -7.65 5.04
CA THR A 16 -24.18 -7.54 6.11
C THR A 16 -22.99 -6.65 5.72
N CYS A 17 -22.89 -6.25 4.45
CA CYS A 17 -21.82 -5.40 3.95
C CYS A 17 -22.08 -3.94 4.30
N ARG A 18 -21.39 -3.44 5.33
CA ARG A 18 -21.33 -1.99 5.62
C ARG A 18 -20.74 -1.26 4.41
N THR A 19 -21.27 -0.08 4.09
CA THR A 19 -20.67 0.80 3.09
C THR A 19 -19.21 1.08 3.45
N LEU A 20 -18.30 0.66 2.59
CA LEU A 20 -16.86 0.85 2.77
C LEU A 20 -16.50 2.28 2.37
N ASP A 21 -16.05 3.07 3.35
CA ASP A 21 -15.45 4.37 3.08
C ASP A 21 -14.00 4.18 2.63
N LEU A 22 -13.80 4.24 1.31
CA LEU A 22 -12.49 4.07 0.69
C LEU A 22 -11.52 5.19 1.06
N GLU A 23 -12.01 6.41 1.33
CA GLU A 23 -11.15 7.53 1.74
C GLU A 23 -10.65 7.32 3.16
N ALA A 24 -11.52 6.89 4.08
CA ALA A 24 -11.09 6.52 5.43
C ALA A 24 -10.10 5.33 5.43
N ALA A 25 -10.33 4.34 4.57
CA ALA A 25 -9.40 3.21 4.41
C ALA A 25 -8.06 3.64 3.82
N ARG A 26 -8.07 4.54 2.83
CA ARG A 26 -6.87 5.12 2.21
C ARG A 26 -6.03 5.89 3.23
N LEU A 27 -6.64 6.75 4.05
CA LEU A 27 -5.94 7.49 5.10
C LEU A 27 -5.28 6.56 6.12
N LYS A 28 -6.00 5.53 6.59
CA LYS A 28 -5.43 4.51 7.48
C LYS A 28 -4.26 3.77 6.83
N ARG A 29 -4.36 3.47 5.52
CA ARG A 29 -3.27 2.83 4.77
C ARG A 29 -2.05 3.73 4.65
N ILE A 30 -2.23 5.03 4.45
CA ILE A 30 -1.12 6.00 4.40
C ILE A 30 -0.34 5.99 5.71
N GLU A 31 -1.02 6.06 6.86
CA GLU A 31 -0.36 6.04 8.16
C GLU A 31 0.30 4.70 8.47
N ALA A 32 -0.31 3.59 8.07
CA ALA A 32 0.32 2.27 8.19
C ALA A 32 1.59 2.17 7.34
N VAL A 33 1.57 2.66 6.09
CA VAL A 33 2.74 2.67 5.21
C VAL A 33 3.83 3.60 5.76
N ARG A 34 3.46 4.77 6.32
CA ARG A 34 4.39 5.68 6.98
C ARG A 34 5.14 4.96 8.11
N GLY A 35 4.43 4.31 9.02
CA GLY A 35 5.03 3.54 10.12
C GLY A 35 5.86 2.36 9.62
N GLN A 36 5.42 1.67 8.57
CA GLN A 36 6.16 0.55 7.98
C GLN A 36 7.51 1.00 7.40
N ILE A 37 7.56 2.13 6.69
CA ILE A 37 8.80 2.68 6.13
C ILE A 37 9.77 3.04 7.26
N LEU A 38 9.31 3.78 8.28
CA LEU A 38 10.13 4.18 9.41
C LEU A 38 10.67 2.98 10.20
N SER A 39 9.83 1.97 10.44
CA SER A 39 10.22 0.73 11.11
C SER A 39 11.30 -0.03 10.33
N LYS A 40 11.15 -0.17 9.00
CA LYS A 40 12.15 -0.84 8.14
C LYS A 40 13.49 -0.10 8.11
N LEU A 41 13.46 1.23 8.15
CA LEU A 41 14.67 2.06 8.22
C LEU A 41 15.22 2.20 9.64
N ARG A 42 14.52 1.67 10.65
CA ARG A 42 14.84 1.81 12.08
C ARG A 42 14.94 3.28 12.52
N LEU A 43 14.07 4.12 11.97
CA LEU A 43 13.99 5.54 12.29
C LEU A 43 12.77 5.80 13.19
N PRO A 44 12.90 6.57 14.28
CA PRO A 44 11.78 6.91 15.15
C PRO A 44 10.87 7.99 14.53
N ALA A 45 11.40 8.82 13.63
CA ALA A 45 10.71 9.90 12.94
C ALA A 45 11.38 10.18 11.59
N PRO A 46 10.71 10.90 10.67
CA PRO A 46 11.33 11.35 9.42
C PRO A 46 12.59 12.19 9.71
N PRO A 47 13.69 12.00 8.96
CA PRO A 47 14.87 12.83 9.10
C PRO A 47 14.55 14.27 8.69
N SER A 48 15.28 15.24 9.25
CA SER A 48 15.18 16.64 8.85
C SER A 48 15.47 16.81 7.36
N ASP A 49 14.78 17.75 6.72
CA ASP A 49 14.98 18.07 5.31
C ASP A 49 16.46 18.43 5.06
N PRO A 50 17.19 17.67 4.22
CA PRO A 50 18.60 17.93 3.96
C PRO A 50 18.85 19.21 3.15
N GLY A 51 17.80 19.95 2.76
CA GLY A 51 17.91 21.13 1.93
C GLY A 51 18.15 20.77 0.45
N PRO A 52 18.62 21.71 -0.39
CA PRO A 52 18.85 21.44 -1.81
C PRO A 52 19.90 20.34 -2.00
N ALA A 53 19.44 19.17 -2.44
CA ALA A 53 20.28 18.00 -2.62
C ALA A 53 21.10 18.10 -3.91
N PRO A 54 22.42 17.84 -3.87
CA PRO A 54 23.23 17.76 -5.08
C PRO A 54 22.80 16.56 -5.95
N ALA A 55 23.22 16.58 -7.22
CA ALA A 55 22.97 15.46 -8.12
C ALA A 55 23.55 14.16 -7.54
N LEU A 56 22.73 13.10 -7.53
CA LEU A 56 23.13 11.80 -6.98
C LEU A 56 24.31 11.22 -7.79
N PRO A 57 25.38 10.74 -7.13
CA PRO A 57 26.51 10.11 -7.82
C PRO A 57 26.07 8.93 -8.70
N GLU A 58 26.75 8.75 -9.83
CA GLU A 58 26.30 7.79 -10.86
C GLU A 58 26.31 6.34 -10.37
N HIS A 59 27.29 5.96 -9.55
CA HIS A 59 27.35 4.61 -8.98
C HIS A 59 26.15 4.29 -8.06
N ILE A 60 25.65 5.28 -7.31
CA ILE A 60 24.44 5.11 -6.47
C ILE A 60 23.20 4.97 -7.35
N ARG A 61 23.11 5.77 -8.42
CA ARG A 61 22.02 5.70 -9.40
C ARG A 61 22.00 4.32 -10.10
N ALA A 62 23.16 3.83 -10.52
CA ALA A 62 23.31 2.53 -11.15
C ALA A 62 22.86 1.39 -10.21
N LEU A 63 23.28 1.43 -8.94
CA LEU A 63 22.86 0.46 -7.92
C LEU A 63 21.34 0.45 -7.67
N TYR A 64 20.73 1.64 -7.60
CA TYR A 64 19.28 1.75 -7.48
C TYR A 64 18.58 1.15 -8.71
N ASN A 65 19.06 1.46 -9.91
CA ASN A 65 18.46 0.98 -11.15
C ASN A 65 18.58 -0.54 -11.32
N SER A 66 19.72 -1.14 -10.94
CA SER A 66 19.89 -2.59 -10.99
C SER A 66 18.92 -3.31 -10.04
N THR A 67 18.75 -2.78 -8.82
CA THR A 67 17.81 -3.32 -7.83
C THR A 67 16.37 -3.22 -8.33
N ARG A 68 15.98 -2.09 -8.94
CA ARG A 68 14.65 -1.92 -9.52
C ARG A 68 14.37 -2.90 -10.65
N GLU A 69 15.35 -3.12 -11.52
CA GLU A 69 15.17 -4.03 -12.64
C GLU A 69 15.04 -5.48 -12.17
N LEU A 70 15.85 -5.90 -11.18
CA LEU A 70 15.71 -7.20 -10.53
C LEU A 70 14.31 -7.42 -9.92
N LEU A 71 13.78 -6.40 -9.22
CA LEU A 71 12.43 -6.48 -8.65
C LEU A 71 11.33 -6.57 -9.73
N ARG A 72 11.50 -5.87 -10.86
CA ARG A 72 10.57 -5.97 -12.00
C ARG A 72 10.61 -7.35 -12.64
N GLN A 73 11.78 -7.94 -12.81
CA GLN A 73 11.92 -9.30 -13.34
C GLN A 73 11.22 -10.30 -12.42
N ARG A 74 11.45 -10.22 -11.11
CA ARG A 74 10.78 -11.08 -10.12
C ARG A 74 9.25 -10.93 -10.14
N ALA A 75 8.73 -9.73 -10.36
CA ALA A 75 7.28 -9.51 -10.46
C ALA A 75 6.65 -10.06 -11.75
N ARG A 76 7.45 -10.29 -12.81
CA ARG A 76 6.98 -10.92 -14.06
C ARG A 76 7.00 -12.44 -14.00
N THR A 77 7.83 -13.01 -13.14
CA THR A 77 7.84 -14.45 -12.88
C THR A 77 6.72 -14.78 -11.88
N PRO A 78 5.83 -15.75 -12.16
CA PRO A 78 4.86 -16.18 -11.16
C PRO A 78 5.60 -16.67 -9.90
N PRO A 79 4.98 -16.56 -8.70
CA PRO A 79 5.58 -17.10 -7.49
C PRO A 79 5.95 -18.57 -7.73
N GLN A 80 7.22 -18.94 -7.51
CA GLN A 80 7.54 -20.36 -7.33
C GLN A 80 6.79 -20.80 -6.07
N GLU A 81 5.88 -21.75 -6.22
CA GLU A 81 5.38 -22.53 -5.10
C GLU A 81 6.61 -23.28 -4.55
N ASP A 82 7.13 -22.84 -3.40
CA ASP A 82 8.05 -23.67 -2.64
C ASP A 82 7.30 -24.96 -2.30
N PRO A 83 7.81 -26.16 -2.63
CA PRO A 83 7.25 -27.41 -2.12
C PRO A 83 7.22 -27.30 -0.59
N GLN A 84 6.02 -27.28 -0.01
CA GLN A 84 5.85 -27.24 1.44
C GLN A 84 6.51 -28.48 2.05
N GLU A 85 7.55 -28.27 2.88
CA GLU A 85 7.93 -29.20 3.96
C GLU A 85 7.21 -28.80 5.25
#